data_AF-A0A7V4LP78-F1
#
_entry.id   AF-A0A7V4LP78-F1
#
_cell.length_a   1.000
_cell.length_b   1.000
_cell.length_c   1.000
_cell.angle_alpha   90.00
_cell.angle_beta   90.00
_cell.angle_gamma   90.00
#
_symmetry.space_group_name_H-M   'P 1'
#
loop_
_entity.id
_entity.type
_entity.pdbx_description
1 polymer ?
#
loop_
_entity_poly.entity_id
_entity_poly.type
_entity_poly.pdbx_seq_one_letter_code
_entity_poly.pdbx_strand_id
1 'polypeptide(L)'
;MGTPDFSQLEMVLYGERPSRPVLFEFFLNDKLYHYLTGKQMENCSMNEEKIAIVIEAFRNAGYDYVTLPCWNTSTLKFKSGEKHKEESLSLMVYEQYSSRITLLGGMDMDFLARANPADIRDRAVNLLKLTAARGRYALGSGNSIPEYIPFENYFAMNSAVEEMI
;
A
#
# COMPACT_ATOMS: atom_id res chain seq x y z
N MET A 1 -4.84 -15.62 -2.88
CA MET A 1 -3.64 -14.86 -2.48
C MET A 1 -2.63 -15.80 -1.84
N GLY A 2 -1.35 -15.63 -2.15
CA GLY A 2 -0.27 -16.48 -1.63
C GLY A 2 0.12 -16.13 -0.19
N THR A 3 0.96 -16.97 0.42
CA THR A 3 1.57 -16.69 1.72
C THR A 3 2.45 -15.43 1.64
N PRO A 4 2.40 -14.51 2.62
CA PRO A 4 3.31 -13.37 2.67
C PRO A 4 4.77 -13.80 2.56
N ASP A 5 5.54 -13.12 1.73
CA ASP A 5 6.97 -13.34 1.53
C ASP A 5 7.71 -12.00 1.60
N PHE A 6 8.23 -11.69 2.79
CA PHE A 6 8.94 -10.46 3.08
C PHE A 6 10.19 -10.26 2.20
N SER A 7 10.79 -11.34 1.68
CA SER A 7 11.98 -11.24 0.83
C SER A 7 11.71 -10.44 -0.44
N GLN A 8 10.47 -10.42 -0.94
CA GLN A 8 10.12 -9.63 -2.12
C GLN A 8 10.24 -8.12 -1.85
N LEU A 9 9.79 -7.66 -0.67
CA LEU A 9 9.96 -6.27 -0.26
C LEU A 9 11.43 -5.93 -0.04
N GLU A 10 12.19 -6.84 0.57
CA GLU A 10 13.63 -6.68 0.77
C GLU A 10 14.37 -6.47 -0.57
N MET A 11 14.07 -7.29 -1.58
CA MET A 11 14.61 -7.13 -2.93
C MET A 11 14.27 -5.75 -3.50
N VAL A 12 13.03 -5.29 -3.34
CA VAL A 12 12.62 -3.94 -3.77
C VAL A 12 13.41 -2.84 -3.06
N LEU A 13 13.72 -3.00 -1.77
CA LEU A 13 14.48 -2.03 -0.98
C LEU A 13 15.99 -2.02 -1.29
N TYR A 14 16.59 -3.16 -1.58
CA TYR A 14 17.97 -3.24 -2.11
C TYR A 14 18.07 -2.88 -3.59
N GLY A 15 16.91 -2.68 -4.21
CA GLY A 15 16.78 -2.32 -5.60
C GLY A 15 17.15 -3.43 -6.56
N GLU A 16 16.95 -4.67 -6.11
CA GLU A 16 16.94 -5.90 -6.87
C GLU A 16 15.57 -6.11 -7.53
N ARG A 17 15.46 -7.16 -8.36
CA ARG A 17 14.23 -7.49 -9.08
C ARG A 17 13.46 -8.57 -8.31
N PRO A 18 12.30 -8.26 -7.71
CA PRO A 18 11.50 -9.27 -7.03
C PRO A 18 10.93 -10.28 -8.05
N SER A 19 10.65 -11.49 -7.58
CA SER A 19 10.07 -12.57 -8.39
C SER A 19 8.59 -12.33 -8.76
N ARG A 20 7.92 -11.45 -8.02
CA ARG A 20 6.55 -10.99 -8.26
C ARG A 20 6.39 -9.50 -7.88
N PRO A 21 5.32 -8.83 -8.33
CA PRO A 21 5.02 -7.49 -7.84
C PRO A 21 4.86 -7.46 -6.32
N VAL A 22 5.27 -6.35 -5.73
CA VAL A 22 5.19 -6.09 -4.29
C VAL A 22 4.21 -4.94 -4.06
N LEU A 23 3.27 -5.16 -3.14
CA LEU A 23 2.32 -4.15 -2.70
C LEU A 23 2.90 -3.30 -1.58
N PHE A 24 2.55 -2.03 -1.55
CA PHE A 24 2.85 -1.09 -0.47
C PHE A 24 1.60 -0.28 -0.09
N GLU A 25 1.35 -0.12 1.19
CA GLU A 25 0.36 0.80 1.73
C GLU A 25 0.79 1.31 3.11
N PHE A 26 0.42 2.54 3.44
CA PHE A 26 0.65 3.09 4.76
C PHE A 26 -0.38 2.56 5.74
N PHE A 27 -1.68 2.70 5.49
CA PHE A 27 -2.74 2.22 6.38
C PHE A 27 -4.04 2.08 5.61
N LEU A 28 -4.89 1.14 6.02
CA LEU A 28 -6.27 1.03 5.52
C LEU A 28 -7.25 1.75 6.47
N ASN A 29 -8.49 1.94 6.02
CA ASN A 29 -9.57 2.47 6.86
C ASN A 29 -10.34 1.37 7.58
N ASP A 30 -11.13 1.75 8.59
CA ASP A 30 -11.90 0.83 9.44
C ASP A 30 -12.89 -0.05 8.66
N LYS A 31 -13.47 0.48 7.57
CA LYS A 31 -14.38 -0.29 6.72
C LYS A 31 -13.62 -1.38 5.95
N LEU A 32 -12.42 -1.08 5.44
CA LEU A 32 -11.56 -2.09 4.78
C LEU A 32 -11.05 -3.12 5.79
N TYR A 33 -10.64 -2.70 6.99
CA TYR A 33 -10.27 -3.63 8.05
C TYR A 33 -11.43 -4.58 8.37
N HIS A 34 -12.65 -4.05 8.47
CA HIS A 34 -13.84 -4.86 8.68
C HIS A 34 -14.12 -5.80 7.52
N TYR A 35 -14.09 -5.31 6.28
CA TYR A 35 -14.34 -6.13 5.10
C TYR A 35 -13.34 -7.28 4.96
N LEU A 36 -12.06 -7.01 5.21
CA LEU A 36 -10.98 -7.99 5.02
C LEU A 36 -10.88 -9.03 6.15
N THR A 37 -11.46 -8.75 7.33
CA THR A 37 -11.30 -9.62 8.52
C THR A 37 -12.61 -10.09 9.14
N GLY A 38 -13.74 -9.46 8.80
CA GLY A 38 -15.02 -9.62 9.47
C GLY A 38 -15.10 -8.99 10.87
N LYS A 39 -14.02 -8.36 11.37
CA LYS A 39 -13.92 -7.83 12.74
C LYS A 39 -14.09 -6.31 12.74
N GLN A 40 -14.63 -5.75 13.82
CA GLN A 40 -14.78 -4.29 13.96
C GLN A 40 -13.81 -3.76 15.02
N MET A 41 -13.04 -2.73 14.67
CA MET A 41 -12.06 -2.12 15.58
C MET A 41 -12.71 -1.48 16.82
N GLU A 42 -13.96 -1.03 16.70
CA GLU A 42 -14.74 -0.45 17.79
C GLU A 42 -15.05 -1.46 18.91
N ASN A 43 -15.12 -2.75 18.58
CA ASN A 43 -15.41 -3.81 19.55
C ASN A 43 -14.17 -4.26 20.33
N CYS A 44 -12.98 -3.79 19.95
CA CYS A 44 -11.73 -4.16 20.60
C CYS A 44 -11.44 -3.24 21.79
N SER A 45 -11.26 -3.86 22.96
CA SER A 45 -10.91 -3.16 24.19
C SER A 45 -9.39 -3.00 24.33
N MET A 46 -8.62 -3.96 23.82
CA MET A 46 -7.16 -4.01 23.95
C MET A 46 -6.45 -3.57 22.66
N ASN A 47 -5.30 -2.93 22.80
CA ASN A 47 -4.48 -2.52 21.65
C ASN A 47 -3.98 -3.72 20.83
N GLU A 48 -3.69 -4.84 21.49
CA GLU A 48 -3.25 -6.09 20.84
C GLU A 48 -4.31 -6.66 19.91
N GLU A 49 -5.59 -6.57 20.27
CA GLU A 49 -6.72 -7.00 19.43
C GLU A 49 -6.80 -6.14 18.18
N LYS A 50 -6.64 -4.82 18.32
CA LYS A 50 -6.62 -3.89 17.18
C LYS A 50 -5.45 -4.15 16.25
N ILE A 51 -4.26 -4.38 16.81
CA ILE A 51 -3.06 -4.75 16.05
C ILE A 51 -3.27 -6.06 15.29
N ALA A 52 -3.89 -7.07 15.91
CA ALA A 52 -4.19 -8.34 15.26
C ALA A 52 -5.13 -8.17 14.05
N ILE A 53 -6.15 -7.31 14.15
CA ILE A 53 -7.03 -6.98 13.02
C ILE A 53 -6.23 -6.37 11.87
N VAL A 54 -5.34 -5.41 12.16
CA VAL A 54 -4.53 -4.74 11.13
C VAL A 54 -3.59 -5.74 10.44
N ILE A 55 -2.88 -6.58 11.20
CA ILE A 55 -2.01 -7.65 10.67
C ILE A 55 -2.81 -8.58 9.75
N GLU A 56 -3.97 -9.04 10.21
CA GLU A 56 -4.81 -9.95 9.46
C GLU A 56 -5.35 -9.32 8.18
N ALA A 57 -5.79 -8.06 8.24
CA ALA A 57 -6.28 -7.34 7.07
C ALA A 57 -5.19 -7.14 6.01
N PHE A 58 -3.98 -6.73 6.41
CA PHE A 58 -2.86 -6.58 5.47
C PHE A 58 -2.51 -7.92 4.81
N ARG A 59 -2.43 -9.00 5.61
CA ARG A 59 -2.23 -10.35 5.07
C ARG A 59 -3.33 -10.73 4.07
N ASN A 60 -4.59 -10.52 4.43
CA ASN A 60 -5.74 -10.88 3.59
C ASN A 60 -5.89 -9.98 2.36
N ALA A 61 -5.26 -8.80 2.35
CA ALA A 61 -5.15 -7.92 1.19
C ALA A 61 -3.92 -8.22 0.31
N GLY A 62 -3.05 -9.15 0.72
CA GLY A 62 -1.90 -9.61 -0.06
C GLY A 62 -0.60 -8.86 0.23
N TYR A 63 -0.51 -8.06 1.29
CA TYR A 63 0.73 -7.39 1.67
C TYR A 63 1.72 -8.34 2.35
N ASP A 64 3.00 -8.13 2.06
CA ASP A 64 4.12 -8.89 2.63
C ASP A 64 4.61 -8.37 3.98
N TYR A 65 4.07 -7.23 4.41
CA TYR A 65 4.41 -6.54 5.64
C TYR A 65 3.17 -5.83 6.19
N VAL A 66 3.31 -5.24 7.38
CA VAL A 66 2.29 -4.38 7.97
C VAL A 66 2.96 -3.18 8.63
N THR A 67 2.32 -2.03 8.50
CA THR A 67 2.61 -0.80 9.23
C THR A 67 1.75 -0.76 10.48
N LEU A 68 2.40 -0.65 11.64
CA LEU A 68 1.67 -0.60 12.91
C LEU A 68 1.20 0.84 13.18
N PRO A 69 -0.11 1.10 13.33
CA PRO A 69 -0.61 2.42 13.65
C PRO A 69 -0.25 2.77 15.11
N CYS A 70 0.76 3.61 15.29
CA CYS A 70 1.22 4.06 16.61
C CYS A 70 0.56 5.36 17.07
N TRP A 71 -0.42 5.90 16.32
CA TRP A 71 -1.12 7.13 16.71
C TRP A 71 -2.16 6.92 17.83
N ASN A 72 -2.70 5.71 17.96
CA ASN A 72 -3.67 5.33 19.00
C ASN A 72 -3.12 4.27 19.98
N THR A 73 -1.96 3.69 19.71
CA THR A 73 -1.28 2.74 20.61
C THR A 73 -0.07 3.41 21.27
N SER A 74 0.15 3.15 22.57
CA SER A 74 1.30 3.67 23.32
C SER A 74 2.60 2.91 23.04
N THR A 75 2.57 1.96 22.09
CA THR A 75 3.61 0.96 21.91
C THR A 75 4.93 1.54 21.39
N LEU A 76 4.89 2.60 20.56
CA LEU A 76 6.08 3.21 19.92
C LEU A 76 5.93 4.74 19.69
N LYS A 77 5.37 5.51 20.64
CA LYS A 77 5.19 6.96 20.48
C LYS A 77 6.46 7.75 20.84
N PHE A 78 6.96 8.54 19.89
CA PHE A 78 7.97 9.59 20.10
C PHE A 78 7.31 10.98 20.01
N LYS A 79 7.92 12.04 20.57
CA LYS A 79 7.39 13.42 20.45
C LYS A 79 7.45 13.86 18.97
N SER A 80 6.30 14.14 18.35
CA SER A 80 6.19 14.63 16.97
C SER A 80 6.35 16.16 16.91
N GLY A 81 7.09 16.66 15.91
CA GLY A 81 7.11 18.07 15.50
C GLY A 81 6.00 18.43 14.49
N GLU A 82 5.99 19.69 14.04
CA GLU A 82 5.00 20.21 13.07
C GLU A 82 5.14 19.58 11.68
N LYS A 83 4.00 19.38 11.00
CA LYS A 83 3.92 18.74 9.68
C LYS A 83 3.66 19.80 8.60
N HIS A 84 4.48 19.81 7.57
CA HIS A 84 4.24 20.53 6.31
C HIS A 84 3.79 19.55 5.21
N LYS A 85 2.82 19.96 4.39
CA LYS A 85 2.35 19.24 3.19
C LYS A 85 2.91 19.94 1.95
N GLU A 86 3.61 19.20 1.11
CA GLU A 86 3.96 19.61 -0.26
C GLU A 86 3.44 18.56 -1.26
N GLU A 87 3.16 19.02 -2.48
CA GLU A 87 2.60 18.22 -3.57
C GLU A 87 3.65 17.29 -4.21
N SER A 88 3.21 16.11 -4.66
CA SER A 88 4.09 15.05 -5.18
C SER A 88 4.25 15.10 -6.71
N LEU A 89 5.49 14.90 -7.15
CA LEU A 89 5.94 14.95 -8.56
C LEU A 89 5.68 13.64 -9.34
N SER A 90 5.48 13.79 -10.65
CA SER A 90 5.04 12.78 -11.65
C SER A 90 6.06 11.67 -12.00
N LEU A 91 5.68 10.75 -12.91
CA LEU A 91 6.50 9.67 -13.53
C LEU A 91 7.97 10.02 -13.85
N MET A 92 8.29 11.29 -14.09
CA MET A 92 9.67 11.75 -14.24
C MET A 92 10.57 11.44 -13.03
N VAL A 93 10.00 11.31 -11.82
CA VAL A 93 10.71 10.95 -10.59
C VAL A 93 11.28 9.53 -10.67
N TYR A 94 10.53 8.56 -11.22
CA TYR A 94 11.03 7.19 -11.36
C TYR A 94 12.25 7.15 -12.28
N GLU A 95 12.18 7.78 -13.45
CA GLU A 95 13.31 7.81 -14.39
C GLU A 95 14.54 8.51 -13.81
N GLN A 96 14.34 9.58 -13.04
CA GLN A 96 15.44 10.37 -12.48
C GLN A 96 16.07 9.74 -11.24
N TYR A 97 15.28 9.11 -10.37
CA TYR A 97 15.71 8.75 -9.02
C TYR A 97 15.67 7.26 -8.69
N SER A 98 15.02 6.42 -9.49
CA SER A 98 14.96 4.96 -9.21
C SER A 98 16.36 4.34 -9.09
N SER A 99 17.34 4.82 -9.85
CA SER A 99 18.74 4.38 -9.73
C SER A 99 19.40 4.70 -8.38
N ARG A 100 18.84 5.62 -7.59
CA ARG A 100 19.39 6.11 -6.32
C ARG A 100 18.55 5.71 -5.10
N ILE A 101 17.24 5.54 -5.26
CA ILE A 101 16.32 5.23 -4.16
C ILE A 101 15.10 4.45 -4.68
N THR A 102 14.54 3.60 -3.83
CA THR A 102 13.30 2.86 -4.09
C THR A 102 12.08 3.77 -3.90
N LEU A 103 11.10 3.64 -4.81
CA LEU A 103 9.85 4.39 -4.76
C LEU A 103 8.71 3.48 -4.29
N LEU A 104 7.92 3.95 -3.34
CA LEU A 104 6.82 3.20 -2.73
C LEU A 104 5.52 3.98 -2.92
N GLY A 105 4.50 3.32 -3.48
CA GLY A 105 3.17 3.89 -3.68
C GLY A 105 3.08 4.90 -4.82
N GLY A 106 2.36 6.00 -4.58
CA GLY A 106 2.28 7.12 -5.51
C GLY A 106 1.12 7.08 -6.51
N MET A 107 0.17 6.15 -6.39
CA MET A 107 -1.12 6.31 -7.07
C MET A 107 -1.87 7.51 -6.51
N ASP A 108 -2.35 8.37 -7.41
CA ASP A 108 -3.04 9.59 -7.05
C ASP A 108 -4.37 9.30 -6.34
N MET A 109 -4.60 9.97 -5.21
CA MET A 109 -5.77 9.72 -4.36
C MET A 109 -7.07 10.18 -5.01
N ASP A 110 -7.02 11.24 -5.80
CA ASP A 110 -8.17 11.79 -6.48
C ASP A 110 -8.59 10.92 -7.67
N PHE A 111 -7.62 10.39 -8.42
CA PHE A 111 -7.83 9.36 -9.42
C PHE A 111 -8.43 8.10 -8.82
N LEU A 112 -7.87 7.60 -7.70
CA LEU A 112 -8.43 6.46 -6.97
C LEU A 112 -9.86 6.70 -6.47
N ALA A 113 -10.21 7.94 -6.12
CA ALA A 113 -11.54 8.27 -5.64
C ALA A 113 -12.59 8.35 -6.76
N ARG A 114 -12.19 8.77 -7.97
CA ARG A 114 -13.14 9.21 -9.03
C ARG A 114 -13.14 8.38 -10.30
N ALA A 115 -12.05 7.69 -10.62
CA ALA A 115 -11.97 6.84 -11.81
C ALA A 115 -12.79 5.56 -11.64
N ASN A 116 -13.10 4.90 -12.76
CA ASN A 116 -13.72 3.58 -12.70
C ASN A 116 -12.65 2.48 -12.41
N PRO A 117 -13.06 1.31 -11.88
CA PRO A 117 -12.15 0.22 -11.56
C PRO A 117 -11.26 -0.26 -12.73
N ALA A 118 -11.77 -0.22 -13.97
CA ALA A 118 -11.00 -0.71 -15.11
C ALA A 118 -9.81 0.22 -15.42
N ASP A 119 -10.04 1.53 -15.44
CA ASP A 119 -8.99 2.53 -15.66
C ASP A 119 -7.93 2.49 -14.56
N ILE A 120 -8.35 2.24 -13.31
CA ILE A 120 -7.43 2.11 -12.17
C ILE A 120 -6.53 0.90 -12.33
N ARG A 121 -7.11 -0.26 -12.68
CA ARG A 121 -6.35 -1.48 -12.93
C ARG A 121 -5.38 -1.29 -14.09
N ASP A 122 -5.83 -0.74 -15.21
CA ASP A 122 -4.99 -0.48 -16.38
C ASP A 122 -3.82 0.46 -16.04
N ARG A 123 -4.09 1.51 -15.26
CA ARG A 123 -3.04 2.43 -14.79
C ARG A 123 -2.02 1.71 -13.92
N ALA A 124 -2.47 0.89 -12.97
CA ALA A 124 -1.62 0.13 -12.08
C ALA A 124 -0.77 -0.91 -12.84
N VAL A 125 -1.35 -1.66 -13.79
CA VAL A 125 -0.64 -2.60 -14.66
C VAL A 125 0.44 -1.88 -15.49
N ASN A 126 0.12 -0.72 -16.04
CA ASN A 126 1.08 0.06 -16.82
C ASN A 126 2.27 0.53 -15.97
N LEU A 127 2.03 0.99 -14.74
CA LEU A 127 3.11 1.34 -13.80
C LEU A 127 3.98 0.11 -13.51
N LEU A 128 3.37 -1.03 -13.17
CA LEU A 128 4.09 -2.27 -12.91
C LEU A 128 4.94 -2.71 -14.10
N LYS A 129 4.41 -2.65 -15.33
CA LYS A 129 5.15 -2.98 -16.57
C LYS A 129 6.34 -2.05 -16.80
N LEU A 130 6.16 -0.74 -16.61
CA LEU A 130 7.22 0.25 -16.77
C LEU A 130 8.37 0.01 -15.79
N THR A 131 8.06 -0.40 -14.56
CA THR A 131 9.06 -0.57 -13.50
C THR A 131 9.62 -1.99 -13.41
N ALA A 132 8.98 -2.99 -14.03
CA ALA A 132 9.34 -4.41 -13.89
C ALA A 132 10.78 -4.74 -14.29
N ALA A 133 11.31 -4.08 -15.33
CA ALA A 133 12.65 -4.37 -15.84
C ALA A 133 13.76 -3.90 -14.90
N ARG A 134 13.56 -2.76 -14.20
CA ARG A 134 14.55 -2.13 -13.32
C ARG A 134 14.28 -2.37 -11.83
N GLY A 135 13.08 -2.82 -11.47
CA GLY A 135 12.65 -2.99 -10.09
C GLY A 135 12.44 -1.65 -9.37
N ARG A 136 12.66 -1.66 -8.05
CA ARG A 136 12.70 -0.44 -7.19
C ARG A 136 11.38 0.34 -7.11
N TYR A 137 10.28 -0.35 -7.34
CA TYR A 137 8.94 0.19 -7.22
C TYR A 137 8.03 -0.81 -6.53
N ALA A 138 7.25 -0.34 -5.55
CA ALA A 138 6.13 -1.08 -4.99
C ALA A 138 4.84 -0.31 -5.26
N LEU A 139 3.83 -1.00 -5.81
CA LEU A 139 2.55 -0.39 -6.15
C LEU A 139 1.75 -0.10 -4.88
N GLY A 140 1.15 1.07 -4.82
CA GLY A 140 0.36 1.53 -3.68
C GLY A 140 -0.19 2.92 -3.90
N SER A 141 -1.03 3.38 -2.98
CA SER A 141 -1.50 4.76 -3.00
C SER A 141 -0.41 5.76 -2.58
N GLY A 142 -0.60 7.03 -2.88
CA GLY A 142 0.30 8.10 -2.43
C GLY A 142 0.13 8.48 -0.95
N ASN A 143 -0.83 7.87 -0.25
CA ASN A 143 -1.15 8.17 1.14
C ASN A 143 -1.66 6.91 1.86
N SER A 144 -2.28 7.03 3.04
CA SER A 144 -3.18 5.99 3.56
C SER A 144 -4.46 5.94 2.74
N ILE A 145 -5.18 4.81 2.70
CA ILE A 145 -6.49 4.69 2.05
C ILE A 145 -7.61 5.24 2.97
N PRO A 146 -8.18 6.42 2.70
CA PRO A 146 -9.25 7.00 3.50
C PRO A 146 -10.61 6.39 3.14
N GLU A 147 -11.62 6.67 3.95
CA GLU A 147 -12.97 6.11 3.79
C GLU A 147 -13.70 6.49 2.50
N TYR A 148 -13.29 7.58 1.85
CA TYR A 148 -13.93 8.04 0.62
C TYR A 148 -13.46 7.27 -0.63
N ILE A 149 -12.43 6.44 -0.52
CA ILE A 149 -11.99 5.60 -1.64
C ILE A 149 -12.94 4.39 -1.75
N PRO A 150 -13.61 4.20 -2.91
CA PRO A 150 -14.46 3.04 -3.12
C PRO A 150 -13.68 1.73 -3.00
N PHE A 151 -14.32 0.70 -2.47
CA PHE A 151 -13.68 -0.61 -2.30
C PHE A 151 -13.29 -1.21 -3.64
N GLU A 152 -14.17 -1.15 -4.64
CA GLU A 152 -13.88 -1.66 -5.97
C GLU A 152 -12.64 -1.00 -6.59
N ASN A 153 -12.39 0.28 -6.29
CA ASN A 153 -11.26 1.03 -6.81
C ASN A 153 -9.95 0.60 -6.13
N TYR A 154 -9.98 0.45 -4.81
CA TYR A 154 -8.85 -0.12 -4.06
C TYR A 154 -8.51 -1.55 -4.53
N PHE A 155 -9.51 -2.41 -4.65
CA PHE A 155 -9.29 -3.80 -5.11
C PHE A 155 -8.85 -3.86 -6.56
N ALA A 156 -9.33 -2.96 -7.43
CA ALA A 156 -8.87 -2.88 -8.80
C ALA A 156 -7.38 -2.55 -8.89
N MET A 157 -6.89 -1.58 -8.10
CA MET A 157 -5.46 -1.29 -8.01
C MET A 157 -4.67 -2.54 -7.58
N ASN A 158 -5.09 -3.21 -6.50
CA ASN A 158 -4.37 -4.38 -6.00
C ASN A 158 -4.39 -5.55 -6.98
N SER A 159 -5.52 -5.77 -7.67
CA SER A 159 -5.66 -6.87 -8.64
C SER A 159 -4.69 -6.78 -9.82
N ALA A 160 -4.13 -5.60 -10.11
CA ALA A 160 -3.14 -5.42 -11.17
C ALA A 160 -1.89 -6.31 -11.00
N VAL A 161 -1.56 -6.73 -9.79
CA VAL A 161 -0.43 -7.63 -9.54
C VAL A 161 -0.66 -9.03 -10.10
N GLU A 162 -1.92 -9.45 -10.24
CA GLU A 162 -2.28 -10.78 -10.76
C GLU A 162 -2.04 -10.87 -12.28
N GLU A 163 -2.05 -9.74 -13.00
CA GLU A 163 -1.78 -9.70 -14.45
C GLU A 163 -0.28 -9.72 -14.80
N MET A 164 0.59 -9.72 -13.79
CA MET A 164 2.05 -9.68 -13.96
C MET A 164 2.71 -11.04 -13.67
N ILE A 165 1.93 -12.07 -13.34
CA ILE A 165 2.35 -13.44 -13.04
C ILE A 165 2.06 -14.32 -14.26
#